data_AF-A0A1M5TSL3-F1
#
_entry.id   AF-A0A1M5TSL3-F1
#
_cell.length_a   1.000
_cell.length_b   1.000
_cell.length_c   1.000
_cell.angle_alpha   90.00
_cell.angle_beta   90.00
_cell.angle_gamma   90.00
#
_symmetry.space_group_name_H-M   'P 1'
#
loop_
_entity.id
_entity.type
_entity.pdbx_description
1 polymer ?
#
loop_
_entity_poly.entity_id
_entity_poly.type
_entity_poly.pdbx_seq_one_letter_code
_entity_poly.pdbx_strand_id
1 'polypeptide(L)'
;MGETILQYSILILTIVCLGYLFVVMESRGSKEADYYGLNQSSFSTLTSDECNKDNLEKILSIIWLSAKEVMDENKTIDEGELENKIINLSRIKILENGFNSNIDENSLRYMARLSMFYLKEFYK
;
A
#
# COMPACT_ATOMS: atom_id res chain seq x y z
N MET A 1 -26.80 -22.82 -17.73
CA MET A 1 -27.85 -21.95 -17.14
C MET A 1 -27.72 -21.83 -15.62
N GLY A 2 -27.48 -22.90 -14.87
CA GLY A 2 -27.28 -22.81 -13.41
C GLY A 2 -26.01 -22.06 -12.98
N GLU A 3 -24.90 -22.22 -13.70
CA GLU A 3 -23.63 -21.53 -13.38
C GLU A 3 -23.70 -20.02 -13.57
N THR A 4 -24.36 -19.54 -14.63
CA THR A 4 -24.56 -18.11 -14.86
C THR A 4 -25.43 -17.51 -13.76
N ILE A 5 -26.51 -18.19 -13.35
CA ILE A 5 -27.37 -17.74 -12.24
C ILE A 5 -26.58 -17.67 -10.93
N LEU A 6 -25.74 -18.67 -10.66
CA LEU A 6 -24.90 -18.70 -9.46
C LEU A 6 -23.85 -17.57 -9.44
N GLN A 7 -23.21 -17.29 -10.59
CA GLN A 7 -22.29 -16.15 -10.73
C GLN A 7 -22.98 -14.81 -10.47
N TYR A 8 -24.17 -14.58 -11.05
CA TYR A 8 -24.93 -13.35 -10.80
C TYR A 8 -25.37 -13.22 -9.34
N SER A 9 -25.73 -14.33 -8.70
CA SER A 9 -26.10 -14.37 -7.28
C SER A 9 -24.93 -13.97 -6.38
N ILE A 10 -23.73 -14.51 -6.67
CA ILE A 10 -22.50 -14.17 -5.95
C ILE A 10 -22.11 -12.71 -6.19
N LEU A 11 -22.28 -12.20 -7.40
CA LEU A 11 -21.97 -10.81 -7.75
C LEU A 11 -22.86 -9.84 -6.97
N ILE A 12 -24.18 -10.10 -6.91
CA ILE A 12 -25.11 -9.30 -6.12
C ILE A 12 -24.76 -9.37 -4.63
N LEU A 13 -24.46 -10.56 -4.10
CA LEU A 13 -24.06 -10.73 -2.71
C LEU A 13 -22.76 -9.98 -2.38
N THR A 14 -21.82 -9.95 -3.31
CA THR A 14 -20.55 -9.20 -3.18
C THR A 14 -20.82 -7.70 -3.09
N ILE A 15 -21.69 -7.16 -3.95
CA ILE A 15 -22.06 -5.73 -3.91
C ILE A 15 -22.71 -5.37 -2.57
N VAL A 16 -23.59 -6.22 -2.05
CA VAL A 16 -24.25 -6.01 -0.75
C VAL A 16 -23.24 -6.09 0.40
N CYS A 17 -22.33 -7.07 0.39
CA CYS A 17 -21.26 -7.18 1.38
C CYS A 17 -20.32 -5.97 1.37
N LEU A 18 -19.97 -5.45 0.18
CA LEU A 18 -19.14 -4.26 0.02
C LEU A 18 -19.87 -3.01 0.54
N GLY A 19 -21.16 -2.86 0.24
CA GLY A 19 -21.97 -1.76 0.77
C GLY A 19 -22.09 -1.81 2.29
N TYR A 20 -22.29 -3.00 2.86
CA TYR A 20 -22.31 -3.19 4.30
C TYR A 20 -20.95 -2.89 4.95
N LEU A 21 -19.85 -3.33 4.33
CA LEU A 21 -18.50 -2.97 4.76
C LEU A 21 -18.30 -1.46 4.78
N PHE A 22 -18.76 -0.74 3.75
CA PHE A 22 -18.67 0.71 3.67
C PHE A 22 -19.43 1.39 4.82
N VAL A 23 -20.66 0.94 5.10
CA VAL A 23 -21.47 1.45 6.23
C VAL A 23 -20.79 1.14 7.57
N VAL A 24 -20.20 -0.05 7.73
CA VAL A 24 -19.45 -0.40 8.94
C VAL A 24 -18.21 0.48 9.10
N MET A 25 -17.49 0.76 8.03
CA MET A 25 -16.33 1.67 8.04
C MET A 25 -16.75 3.10 8.40
N GLU A 26 -17.85 3.61 7.84
CA GLU A 26 -18.39 4.93 8.13
C GLU A 26 -18.89 5.05 9.58
N SER A 27 -19.57 4.01 10.10
CA SER A 27 -20.07 3.97 11.48
C SER A 27 -18.97 3.94 12.55
N ARG A 28 -17.74 3.57 12.15
CA ARG A 28 -16.54 3.63 13.01
C ARG A 28 -15.79 4.96 12.89
N GLY A 29 -16.41 5.96 12.25
CA GLY A 29 -15.78 7.18 11.77
C GLY A 29 -14.84 7.90 12.75
N SER A 30 -13.63 8.14 12.23
CA SER A 30 -12.86 9.38 12.34
C SER A 30 -12.18 9.70 13.67
N LYS A 31 -10.87 9.42 13.72
CA LYS A 31 -9.86 10.35 14.26
C LYS A 31 -8.61 10.36 13.36
N GLU A 32 -8.60 11.28 12.40
CA GLU A 32 -7.42 12.02 11.90
C GLU A 32 -6.16 11.31 11.34
N ALA A 33 -6.11 9.98 11.15
CA ALA A 33 -4.88 9.35 10.69
C ALA A 33 -5.00 8.22 9.65
N ASP A 34 -6.13 8.13 8.93
CA ASP A 34 -6.24 7.19 7.81
C ASP A 34 -5.77 7.86 6.52
N TYR A 35 -4.52 7.61 6.14
CA TYR A 35 -4.00 8.00 4.82
C TYR A 35 -4.47 7.01 3.77
N TYR A 36 -5.43 7.39 2.93
CA TYR A 36 -5.83 6.60 1.74
C TYR A 36 -6.18 5.12 2.02
N GLY A 37 -6.76 4.81 3.19
CA GLY A 37 -7.09 3.43 3.59
C GLY A 37 -5.90 2.61 4.12
N LEU A 38 -4.72 3.23 4.27
CA LEU A 38 -3.62 2.73 5.07
C LEU A 38 -3.82 3.20 6.51
N ASN A 39 -4.41 2.32 7.32
CA ASN A 39 -4.58 2.59 8.75
C ASN A 39 -3.20 2.76 9.40
N GLN A 40 -3.13 3.51 10.51
CA GLN A 40 -1.93 3.55 11.38
C GLN A 40 -1.39 2.16 11.75
N SER A 41 -2.20 1.10 11.66
CA SER A 41 -1.74 -0.29 11.84
C SER A 41 -0.64 -0.71 10.86
N SER A 42 -0.69 -0.24 9.61
CA SER A 42 0.36 -0.49 8.60
C SER A 42 1.67 0.25 8.89
N PHE A 43 1.61 1.21 9.81
CA PHE A 43 2.75 1.97 10.31
C PHE A 43 2.87 1.88 11.82
N SER A 44 2.32 0.81 12.43
CA SER A 44 2.28 0.64 13.89
C SER A 44 3.67 0.49 14.51
N THR A 45 4.69 0.26 13.68
CA THR A 45 6.10 0.22 14.07
C THR A 45 6.79 1.58 13.99
N LEU A 46 6.15 2.62 13.46
CA LEU A 46 6.63 3.99 13.61
C LEU A 46 6.52 4.39 15.09
N THR A 47 7.59 4.96 15.63
CA THR A 47 7.55 5.60 16.95
C THR A 47 6.50 6.71 16.96
N SER A 48 5.91 6.96 18.13
CA SER A 48 4.81 7.93 18.31
C SER A 48 5.14 9.33 17.77
N ASP A 49 6.42 9.70 17.78
CA ASP A 49 6.91 11.00 17.31
C ASP A 49 7.09 11.04 15.79
N GLU A 50 7.24 9.88 15.14
CA GLU A 50 7.36 9.75 13.69
C GLU A 50 6.01 9.51 13.00
N CYS A 51 4.99 9.08 13.75
CA CYS A 51 3.63 8.79 13.25
C CYS A 51 2.78 10.07 13.07
N ASN A 52 3.30 11.04 12.31
CA ASN A 52 2.54 12.22 11.87
C ASN A 52 2.24 12.15 10.37
N LYS A 53 1.18 12.83 9.95
CA LYS A 53 0.68 12.93 8.58
C LYS A 53 1.78 13.25 7.56
N ASP A 54 2.58 14.28 7.84
CA ASP A 54 3.65 14.76 6.96
C ASP A 54 4.76 13.71 6.79
N ASN A 55 5.00 12.92 7.83
CA ASN A 55 6.02 11.86 7.82
C ASN A 55 5.52 10.62 7.08
N LEU A 56 4.25 10.25 7.23
CA LEU A 56 3.63 9.18 6.46
C LEU A 56 3.63 9.49 4.95
N GLU A 57 3.29 10.73 4.58
CA GLU A 57 3.33 11.16 3.19
C GLU A 57 4.75 11.12 2.62
N LYS A 58 5.76 11.54 3.40
CA LYS A 58 7.16 11.40 3.02
C LYS A 58 7.56 9.95 2.82
N ILE A 59 7.21 9.06 3.74
CA ILE A 59 7.53 7.62 3.63
C ILE A 59 6.90 7.02 2.38
N LEU A 60 5.61 7.30 2.13
CA LEU A 60 4.92 6.83 0.92
C LEU A 60 5.56 7.38 -0.35
N SER A 61 5.95 8.66 -0.34
CA SER A 61 6.65 9.29 -1.46
C SER A 61 8.01 8.65 -1.71
N ILE A 62 8.77 8.32 -0.67
CA ILE A 62 10.05 7.62 -0.77
C ILE A 62 9.86 6.23 -1.38
N ILE A 63 8.85 5.47 -0.93
CA ILE A 63 8.55 4.14 -1.46
C ILE A 63 8.16 4.23 -2.94
N TRP A 64 7.31 5.19 -3.30
CA TRP A 64 6.91 5.40 -4.69
C TRP A 64 8.09 5.79 -5.60
N LEU A 65 8.93 6.73 -5.17
CA LEU A 65 10.13 7.13 -5.90
C LEU A 65 11.11 5.96 -6.07
N SER A 66 11.27 5.14 -5.02
CA SER A 66 12.10 3.94 -5.07
C SER A 66 11.55 2.90 -6.05
N ALA A 67 10.23 2.69 -6.05
CA ALA A 67 9.57 1.81 -7.01
C ALA A 67 9.78 2.28 -8.45
N LYS A 68 9.62 3.58 -8.69
CA LYS A 68 9.83 4.19 -10.00
C LYS A 68 11.27 4.03 -10.48
N GLU A 69 12.25 4.36 -9.65
CA GLU A 69 13.67 4.24 -9.98
C GLU A 69 14.05 2.81 -10.34
N VAL A 70 13.67 1.84 -9.51
CA VAL A 70 13.96 0.42 -9.79
C VAL A 70 13.27 -0.04 -11.07
N MET A 71 12.02 0.34 -11.31
CA MET A 71 11.28 -0.06 -12.52
C MET A 71 11.82 0.58 -13.80
N ASP A 72 12.25 1.84 -13.74
CA ASP A 72 12.86 2.53 -14.88
C ASP A 72 14.19 1.89 -15.28
N GLU A 73 15.01 1.49 -14.29
CA GLU A 73 16.31 0.87 -14.49
C GLU A 73 16.25 -0.64 -14.81
N ASN A 74 15.20 -1.34 -14.39
CA ASN A 74 15.14 -2.82 -14.41
C ASN A 74 13.89 -3.37 -15.11
N LYS A 75 13.66 -2.97 -16.36
CA LYS A 75 12.45 -3.36 -17.14
C LYS A 75 12.31 -4.86 -17.44
N THR A 76 13.37 -5.66 -17.28
CA THR A 76 13.44 -7.08 -17.69
C THR A 76 13.62 -8.06 -16.53
N ILE A 77 13.54 -7.59 -15.28
CA ILE A 77 13.73 -8.45 -14.09
C ILE A 77 12.39 -9.08 -13.67
N ASP A 78 12.47 -10.28 -13.07
CA ASP A 78 11.33 -10.95 -12.47
C ASP A 78 10.67 -10.11 -11.36
N GLU A 79 9.34 -10.22 -11.22
CA GLU A 79 8.58 -9.40 -10.29
C GLU A 79 9.03 -9.57 -8.83
N GLY A 80 9.40 -10.79 -8.41
CA GLY A 80 9.84 -11.06 -7.05
C GLY A 80 11.20 -10.42 -6.73
N GLU A 81 12.11 -10.42 -7.70
CA GLU A 81 13.42 -9.76 -7.55
C GLU A 81 13.29 -8.24 -7.60
N LEU A 82 12.38 -7.72 -8.42
CA LEU A 82 12.05 -6.29 -8.50
C LEU A 82 11.46 -5.77 -7.19
N GLU A 83 10.52 -6.51 -6.60
CA GLU A 83 9.94 -6.22 -5.29
C GLU A 83 11.02 -6.11 -4.18
N ASN A 84 11.94 -7.07 -4.13
CA ASN A 84 13.01 -7.07 -3.12
C ASN A 84 13.96 -5.88 -3.30
N LYS A 85 14.30 -5.50 -4.54
CA LYS A 85 15.10 -4.30 -4.82
C LYS A 85 14.39 -3.03 -4.35
N ILE A 86 13.09 -2.91 -4.58
CA ILE A 86 12.29 -1.75 -4.14
C ILE A 86 12.26 -1.65 -2.62
N ILE A 87 12.06 -2.77 -1.92
CA ILE A 87 12.06 -2.80 -0.44
C ILE A 87 13.42 -2.35 0.09
N ASN A 88 14.51 -2.87 -0.46
CA ASN A 88 15.87 -2.52 -0.03
C ASN A 88 16.17 -1.04 -0.27
N LEU A 89 15.86 -0.52 -1.46
CA LEU A 89 16.07 0.88 -1.79
C LEU A 89 15.22 1.81 -0.90
N SER A 90 13.96 1.42 -0.67
CA SER A 90 13.04 2.17 0.19
C SER A 90 13.58 2.24 1.62
N ARG A 91 14.05 1.12 2.19
CA ARG A 91 14.64 1.09 3.54
C ARG A 91 15.85 2.03 3.66
N ILE A 92 16.75 2.01 2.68
CA ILE A 92 17.91 2.89 2.65
C ILE A 92 17.48 4.36 2.65
N LYS A 93 16.59 4.74 1.73
CA LYS A 93 16.14 6.13 1.60
C LYS A 93 15.31 6.62 2.80
N ILE A 94 14.54 5.73 3.43
CA ILE A 94 13.80 6.05 4.67
C ILE A 94 14.79 6.37 5.80
N LEU A 95 15.84 5.57 5.97
CA LEU A 95 16.90 5.84 6.95
C LEU A 95 17.66 7.14 6.64
N GLU A 96 17.98 7.40 5.37
CA GLU A 96 18.64 8.64 4.92
C GLU A 96 17.80 9.89 5.18
N ASN A 97 16.47 9.76 5.20
CA ASN A 97 15.54 10.86 5.51
C ASN A 97 15.33 11.06 7.03
N GLY A 98 16.09 10.36 7.88
CA GLY A 98 16.09 10.56 9.33
C GLY A 98 14.98 9.82 10.08
N PHE A 99 14.30 8.87 9.42
CA PHE A 99 13.36 7.96 10.10
C PHE A 99 14.14 6.83 10.76
N ASN A 100 14.06 6.71 12.08
CA ASN A 100 14.74 5.67 12.84
C ASN A 100 13.89 4.42 13.05
N SER A 101 12.58 4.51 12.82
CA SER A 101 11.67 3.39 13.01
C SER A 101 11.82 2.34 11.90
N ASN A 102 11.92 1.09 12.30
CA ASN A 102 11.91 -0.03 11.36
C ASN A 102 10.47 -0.29 10.91
N ILE A 103 10.13 0.13 9.68
CA ILE A 103 8.84 -0.20 9.09
C ILE A 103 8.75 -1.72 8.91
N ASP A 104 7.64 -2.30 9.36
CA ASP A 104 7.40 -3.73 9.21
C ASP A 104 7.58 -4.19 7.75
N GLU A 105 8.25 -5.34 7.57
CA GLU A 105 8.61 -5.82 6.26
C GLU A 105 7.39 -6.14 5.40
N ASN A 106 6.32 -6.68 5.99
CA ASN A 106 5.11 -6.97 5.24
C ASN A 106 4.46 -5.66 4.78
N SER A 107 4.46 -4.64 5.63
CA SER A 107 3.92 -3.31 5.29
C SER A 107 4.69 -2.68 4.12
N LEU A 108 6.03 -2.70 4.17
CA LEU A 108 6.90 -2.27 3.07
C LEU A 108 6.64 -3.06 1.78
N ARG A 109 6.48 -4.38 1.92
CA ARG A 109 6.19 -5.29 0.80
C ARG A 109 4.85 -4.98 0.14
N TYR A 110 3.80 -4.74 0.93
CA TYR A 110 2.49 -4.32 0.42
C TYR A 110 2.57 -2.97 -0.31
N MET A 111 3.24 -1.98 0.27
CA MET A 111 3.41 -0.66 -0.34
C MET A 111 4.24 -0.71 -1.64
N ALA A 112 5.28 -1.55 -1.68
CA ALA A 112 6.08 -1.79 -2.87
C ALA A 112 5.24 -2.40 -4.00
N ARG A 113 4.46 -3.46 -3.70
CA ARG A 113 3.55 -4.08 -4.67
C ARG A 113 2.49 -3.11 -5.20
N LEU A 114 1.90 -2.32 -4.30
CA LEU A 114 0.92 -1.31 -4.68
C LEU A 114 1.55 -0.29 -5.63
N SER A 115 2.75 0.20 -5.29
CA SER A 115 3.48 1.15 -6.13
C SER A 115 3.84 0.55 -7.50
N MET A 116 4.28 -0.70 -7.55
CA MET A 116 4.55 -1.42 -8.79
C MET A 116 3.30 -1.56 -9.66
N PHE A 117 2.17 -1.96 -9.06
CA PHE A 117 0.88 -2.08 -9.75
C PHE A 117 0.46 -0.73 -10.34
N TYR A 118 0.48 0.33 -9.53
CA TYR A 118 0.12 1.67 -9.99
C TYR A 118 1.00 2.16 -11.14
N LEU A 119 2.32 1.94 -11.05
CA LEU A 119 3.25 2.33 -12.10
C LEU A 119 3.00 1.54 -13.39
N LYS A 120 2.74 0.24 -13.32
CA LYS A 120 2.44 -0.59 -14.50
C LYS A 120 1.12 -0.20 -15.19
N GLU A 121 0.08 0.05 -14.42
CA GLU A 121 -1.28 0.27 -14.94
C GLU A 121 -1.52 1.72 -15.38
N PHE A 122 -0.96 2.71 -14.66
CA PHE A 122 -1.29 4.12 -14.86
C PHE A 122 -0.13 4.98 -15.38
N TYR A 123 1.11 4.49 -15.32
CA TYR A 123 2.31 5.21 -15.75
C TYR A 123 3.03 4.42 -16.86
N LYS A 124 2.49 4.51 -18.09
CA LYS A 124 3.07 3.92 -19.30
C LYS A 124 3.76 4.98 -20.15
#